data_AF-X5MGW2-F1
#
_entry.id   AF-X5MGW2-F1
#
_cell.length_a   1.000
_cell.length_b   1.000
_cell.length_c   1.000
_cell.angle_alpha   90.00
_cell.angle_beta   90.00
_cell.angle_gamma   90.00
#
_symmetry.space_group_name_H-M   'P 1'
#
loop_
_entity.id
_entity.type
_entity.pdbx_description
1 polymer ?
#
loop_
_entity_poly.entity_id
_entity_poly.type
_entity_poly.pdbx_seq_one_letter_code
_entity_poly.pdbx_strand_id
1 'polypeptide(L)'
;MANVMLFYKDITPVNKVSHKNLKFAPPKDMSFAKDTHWVPLASSEYFQAALDYPILFMCAEDEQKKRHYTSAALVGLSNDENDYITSDKNWKKDTYLPAFVRRYPFVLAQISNEKELSVCFDQQSGMFNEVAGTELFNSDGSISPFMEERIRFLESFKIAMEKTAAFIDALVDMDLLSQKSINVKNDKGLSAQLEHFWVVDEEKLNKLSASQLAKLHKNGFLGLIFAHLMSTHNLLKILSLKSEKQMTNHEEQASQKNGHNKNEKPKNKEALN
;
A
#
# COMPACT_ATOMS: atom_id res chain seq x y z
N MET A 1 -15.64 6.31 -5.43
CA MET A 1 -14.26 5.85 -5.25
C MET A 1 -14.24 4.35 -5.50
N ALA A 2 -13.44 3.86 -6.45
CA ALA A 2 -13.36 2.41 -6.69
C ALA A 2 -12.82 1.72 -5.43
N ASN A 3 -13.45 0.60 -5.02
CA ASN A 3 -13.01 -0.14 -3.84
C ASN A 3 -11.76 -0.94 -4.24
N VAL A 4 -10.57 -0.39 -4.00
CA VAL A 4 -9.30 -1.02 -4.40
C VAL A 4 -9.00 -2.20 -3.48
N MET A 5 -8.92 -3.41 -4.06
CA MET A 5 -8.76 -4.67 -3.34
C MET A 5 -7.39 -5.33 -3.59
N LEU A 6 -6.30 -4.57 -3.46
CA LEU A 6 -4.96 -5.04 -3.87
C LEU A 6 -4.49 -6.33 -3.19
N PHE A 7 -4.88 -6.58 -1.93
CA PHE A 7 -4.41 -7.73 -1.15
C PHE A 7 -5.41 -8.88 -1.05
N TYR A 8 -6.66 -8.64 -1.43
CA TYR A 8 -7.78 -9.50 -1.05
C TYR A 8 -8.00 -10.58 -2.10
N LYS A 9 -8.08 -11.83 -1.66
CA LYS A 9 -8.36 -12.97 -2.54
C LYS A 9 -9.83 -13.39 -2.49
N ASP A 10 -10.41 -13.40 -1.30
CA ASP A 10 -11.77 -13.90 -1.08
C ASP A 10 -12.52 -13.06 -0.05
N ILE A 11 -13.29 -12.09 -0.54
CA ILE A 11 -14.00 -11.12 0.31
C ILE A 11 -15.31 -11.73 0.78
N THR A 12 -15.31 -12.15 2.05
CA THR A 12 -16.48 -12.77 2.67
C THR A 12 -17.06 -11.84 3.75
N PRO A 13 -18.40 -11.63 3.78
CA PRO A 13 -19.06 -10.88 4.83
C PRO A 13 -18.90 -11.53 6.20
N VAL A 14 -18.61 -10.73 7.23
CA VAL A 14 -18.65 -11.21 8.61
C VAL A 14 -20.10 -11.57 8.95
N ASN A 15 -20.31 -12.77 9.50
CA ASN A 15 -21.63 -13.32 9.77
C ASN A 15 -21.62 -13.96 11.15
N LYS A 16 -22.50 -13.50 12.03
CA LYS A 16 -22.57 -13.91 13.44
C LYS A 16 -22.85 -15.41 13.63
N VAL A 17 -23.54 -16.06 12.68
CA VAL A 17 -23.90 -17.48 12.77
C VAL A 17 -22.76 -18.34 12.26
N SER A 18 -22.31 -18.12 11.02
CA SER A 18 -21.27 -18.96 10.40
C SER A 18 -19.88 -18.73 10.99
N HIS A 19 -19.61 -17.53 11.51
CA HIS A 19 -18.28 -17.14 12.01
C HIS A 19 -18.24 -17.01 13.54
N LYS A 20 -19.20 -17.61 14.26
CA LYS A 20 -19.29 -17.51 15.73
C LYS A 20 -18.00 -17.94 16.45
N ASN A 21 -17.40 -19.04 15.99
CA ASN A 21 -16.19 -19.60 16.59
C ASN A 21 -14.89 -19.10 15.92
N LEU A 22 -15.02 -18.22 14.93
CA LEU A 22 -13.88 -17.72 14.18
C LEU A 22 -13.03 -16.82 15.07
N LYS A 23 -11.72 -17.01 15.01
CA LYS A 23 -10.70 -16.24 15.72
C LYS A 23 -9.73 -15.63 14.72
N PHE A 24 -9.28 -14.42 15.02
CA PHE A 24 -8.26 -13.72 14.26
C PHE A 24 -6.88 -13.95 14.88
N ALA A 25 -5.95 -14.46 14.08
CA ALA A 25 -4.54 -14.54 14.39
C ALA A 25 -3.79 -13.54 13.49
N PRO A 26 -3.04 -12.57 14.07
CA PRO A 26 -2.25 -11.63 13.28
C PRO A 26 -1.30 -12.33 12.30
N PRO A 27 -0.98 -11.70 11.16
CA PRO A 27 -0.08 -12.29 10.19
C PRO A 27 1.31 -12.46 10.79
N LYS A 28 1.99 -13.57 10.43
CA LYS A 28 3.38 -13.81 10.84
C LYS A 28 4.38 -12.92 10.12
N ASP A 29 4.03 -12.49 8.91
CA ASP A 29 4.85 -11.65 8.05
C ASP A 29 3.97 -10.79 7.11
N MET A 30 4.59 -9.92 6.33
CA MET A 30 3.93 -8.98 5.42
C MET A 30 3.89 -9.48 3.96
N SER A 31 3.99 -10.80 3.73
CA SER A 31 4.01 -11.37 2.37
C SER A 31 2.76 -11.05 1.56
N PHE A 32 1.63 -10.74 2.19
CA PHE A 32 0.41 -10.36 1.51
C PHE A 32 0.52 -9.05 0.70
N ALA A 33 1.49 -8.20 1.04
CA ALA A 33 1.75 -6.91 0.37
C ALA A 33 2.98 -6.95 -0.55
N LYS A 34 3.58 -8.14 -0.79
CA LYS A 34 4.83 -8.26 -1.55
C LYS A 34 4.67 -7.93 -3.03
N ASP A 35 3.49 -8.21 -3.59
CA ASP A 35 3.17 -8.07 -5.01
C ASP A 35 2.48 -6.73 -5.32
N THR A 36 2.76 -5.68 -4.54
CA THR A 36 2.14 -4.35 -4.71
C THR A 36 3.19 -3.25 -4.72
N HIS A 37 3.14 -2.39 -5.72
CA HIS A 37 4.10 -1.29 -5.91
C HIS A 37 3.54 0.09 -5.52
N TRP A 38 2.24 0.16 -5.24
CA TRP A 38 1.60 1.34 -4.65
C TRP A 38 0.46 0.91 -3.73
N VAL A 39 0.10 1.77 -2.79
CA VAL A 39 -1.06 1.57 -1.90
C VAL A 39 -1.85 2.87 -1.73
N PRO A 40 -3.19 2.83 -1.69
CA PRO A 40 -3.99 4.01 -1.36
C PRO A 40 -3.56 4.66 -0.05
N LEU A 41 -3.50 5.98 -0.04
CA LEU A 41 -3.05 6.76 1.11
C LEU A 41 -4.06 7.87 1.42
N ALA A 42 -4.53 7.94 2.67
CA ALA A 42 -5.40 9.02 3.08
C ALA A 42 -4.60 10.30 3.34
N SER A 43 -5.18 11.46 3.05
CA SER A 43 -4.57 12.76 3.28
C SER A 43 -4.21 13.02 4.75
N SER A 44 -4.95 12.42 5.68
CA SER A 44 -4.61 12.45 7.12
C SER A 44 -3.27 11.80 7.47
N GLU A 45 -2.72 10.98 6.57
CA GLU A 45 -1.45 10.27 6.76
C GLU A 45 -0.27 11.02 6.15
N TYR A 46 -0.50 12.06 5.33
CA TYR A 46 0.52 12.66 4.47
C TYR A 46 1.74 13.15 5.23
N PHE A 47 1.58 13.82 6.37
CA PHE A 47 2.73 14.36 7.10
C PHE A 47 3.69 13.28 7.62
N GLN A 48 3.18 12.11 8.00
CA GLN A 48 4.01 10.98 8.42
C GLN A 48 4.53 10.21 7.21
N ALA A 49 3.66 9.91 6.25
CA ALA A 49 4.01 9.15 5.05
C ALA A 49 5.01 9.88 4.15
N ALA A 50 4.97 11.22 4.09
CA ALA A 50 5.87 12.04 3.27
C ALA A 50 7.33 12.01 3.73
N LEU A 51 7.63 11.49 4.92
CA LEU A 51 9.01 11.26 5.38
C LEU A 51 9.62 9.99 4.75
N ASP A 52 8.77 9.08 4.29
CA ASP A 52 9.18 7.76 3.83
C ASP A 52 8.90 7.51 2.36
N TYR A 53 7.72 7.87 1.87
CA TYR A 53 7.23 7.50 0.55
C TYR A 53 7.12 8.72 -0.36
N PRO A 54 7.30 8.55 -1.68
CA PRO A 54 6.67 9.41 -2.65
C PRO A 54 5.15 9.26 -2.52
N ILE A 55 4.46 10.38 -2.32
CA ILE A 55 3.00 10.46 -2.44
C ILE A 55 2.72 10.92 -3.86
N LEU A 56 1.90 10.16 -4.58
CA LEU A 56 1.55 10.41 -5.98
C LEU A 56 0.04 10.29 -6.15
N PHE A 57 -0.48 10.80 -7.27
CA PHE A 57 -1.87 10.59 -7.68
C PHE A 57 -1.91 9.64 -8.87
N MET A 58 -2.59 8.51 -8.71
CA MET A 58 -2.90 7.60 -9.81
C MET A 58 -4.20 8.02 -10.48
N CYS A 59 -4.29 7.91 -11.81
CA CYS A 59 -5.53 8.19 -12.55
C CYS A 59 -6.07 6.92 -13.19
N ALA A 60 -7.35 6.67 -13.01
CA ALA A 60 -8.11 5.71 -13.81
C ALA A 60 -9.19 6.44 -14.59
N GLU A 61 -9.54 5.94 -15.78
CA GLU A 61 -10.69 6.43 -16.55
C GLU A 61 -11.84 5.44 -16.39
N ASP A 62 -13.06 5.95 -16.15
CA ASP A 62 -14.27 5.13 -16.15
C ASP A 62 -14.82 4.93 -17.57
N GLU A 63 -15.91 4.17 -17.69
CA GLU A 63 -16.59 3.89 -18.97
C GLU A 63 -17.03 5.17 -19.72
N GLN A 64 -17.20 6.28 -18.99
CA GLN A 64 -17.61 7.58 -19.51
C GLN A 64 -16.40 8.47 -19.82
N LYS A 65 -15.18 7.93 -19.76
CA LYS A 65 -13.89 8.64 -19.91
C LYS A 65 -13.67 9.74 -18.86
N LYS A 66 -14.38 9.67 -17.73
CA LYS A 66 -14.11 10.58 -16.61
C LYS A 66 -12.89 10.07 -15.85
N ARG A 67 -11.96 10.99 -15.59
CA ARG A 67 -10.75 10.71 -14.80
C ARG A 67 -11.08 10.69 -13.31
N HIS A 68 -10.63 9.62 -12.65
CA HIS A 68 -10.72 9.43 -11.21
C HIS A 68 -9.31 9.33 -10.66
N TYR A 69 -8.95 10.30 -9.83
CA TYR A 69 -7.64 10.35 -9.20
C TYR A 69 -7.68 9.71 -7.82
N THR A 70 -6.66 8.93 -7.49
CA THR A 70 -6.48 8.28 -6.20
C THR A 70 -5.11 8.64 -5.64
N SER A 71 -5.06 9.12 -4.41
CA SER A 71 -3.79 9.32 -3.73
C SER A 71 -3.18 7.97 -3.35
N ALA A 72 -1.88 7.82 -3.61
CA ALA A 72 -1.14 6.61 -3.37
C ALA A 72 0.24 6.92 -2.76
N ALA A 73 0.68 6.06 -1.84
CA ALA A 73 2.10 5.93 -1.51
C ALA A 73 2.77 4.97 -2.49
N LEU A 74 3.88 5.39 -3.08
CA LEU A 74 4.71 4.52 -3.91
C LEU A 74 5.57 3.64 -3.01
N VAL A 75 5.36 2.33 -3.08
CA VAL A 75 6.05 1.32 -2.27
C VAL A 75 6.88 0.35 -3.11
N GLY A 76 6.88 0.52 -4.43
CA GLY A 76 7.75 -0.19 -5.34
C GLY A 76 7.97 0.57 -6.64
N LEU A 77 9.13 0.36 -7.26
CA LEU A 77 9.49 0.94 -8.56
C LEU A 77 9.16 0.04 -9.75
N SER A 78 8.90 -1.24 -9.51
CA SER A 78 8.51 -2.21 -10.53
C SER A 78 7.08 -2.64 -10.26
N ASN A 79 6.31 -2.88 -11.33
CA ASN A 79 4.98 -3.45 -11.19
C ASN A 79 5.05 -4.74 -10.38
N ASP A 80 4.03 -4.95 -9.55
CA ASP A 80 3.86 -6.15 -8.73
C ASP A 80 5.05 -6.48 -7.82
N GLU A 81 5.81 -5.46 -7.37
CA GLU A 81 6.88 -5.65 -6.41
C GLU A 81 6.88 -4.54 -5.35
N ASN A 82 6.99 -4.93 -4.08
CA ASN A 82 7.11 -4.01 -2.96
C ASN A 82 8.58 -3.93 -2.48
N ASP A 83 9.21 -2.77 -2.67
CA ASP A 83 10.60 -2.50 -2.27
C ASP A 83 10.73 -2.19 -0.77
N TYR A 84 9.62 -1.96 -0.07
CA TYR A 84 9.58 -1.80 1.39
C TYR A 84 9.36 -3.12 2.13
N ILE A 85 9.15 -4.24 1.43
CA ILE A 85 9.21 -5.57 2.05
C ILE A 85 10.65 -6.08 1.99
N THR A 86 11.22 -6.33 3.16
CA THR A 86 12.57 -6.87 3.36
C THR A 86 12.62 -8.38 3.11
N SER A 87 13.83 -8.95 3.01
CA SER A 87 14.02 -10.39 2.71
C SER A 87 13.47 -11.32 3.79
N ASP A 88 13.41 -10.85 5.04
CA ASP A 88 12.74 -11.51 6.18
C ASP A 88 11.20 -11.34 6.16
N LYS A 89 10.65 -10.78 5.06
CA LYS A 89 9.22 -10.57 4.82
C LYS A 89 8.55 -9.59 5.77
N ASN A 90 9.32 -8.72 6.42
CA ASN A 90 8.77 -7.64 7.22
C ASN A 90 8.64 -6.34 6.41
N TRP A 91 7.81 -5.43 6.91
CA TRP A 91 7.84 -4.06 6.41
C TRP A 91 9.14 -3.39 6.86
N LYS A 92 9.76 -2.57 6.02
CA LYS A 92 11.03 -1.92 6.30
C LYS A 92 10.95 -1.18 7.65
N LYS A 93 11.91 -1.48 8.53
CA LYS A 93 11.97 -0.89 9.86
C LYS A 93 12.06 0.64 9.80
N ASP A 94 11.48 1.30 10.79
CA ASP A 94 11.50 2.75 10.96
C ASP A 94 10.88 3.52 9.77
N THR A 95 9.91 2.88 9.10
CA THR A 95 9.10 3.51 8.06
C THR A 95 7.62 3.45 8.43
N TYR A 96 6.87 4.49 8.06
CA TYR A 96 5.44 4.59 8.34
C TYR A 96 4.65 3.47 7.64
N LEU A 97 3.89 2.63 8.34
CA LEU A 97 3.08 1.58 7.71
C LEU A 97 1.70 2.12 7.29
N PRO A 98 1.34 2.27 6.00
CA PRO A 98 0.07 2.92 5.62
C PRO A 98 -1.19 2.25 6.17
N ALA A 99 -2.24 3.02 6.48
CA ALA A 99 -3.50 2.51 7.01
C ALA A 99 -4.15 1.46 6.10
N PHE A 100 -4.02 1.62 4.78
CA PHE A 100 -4.48 0.63 3.81
C PHE A 100 -3.80 -0.74 4.00
N VAL A 101 -2.53 -0.78 4.40
CA VAL A 101 -1.82 -2.03 4.73
C VAL A 101 -2.30 -2.57 6.08
N ARG A 102 -2.43 -1.69 7.10
CA ARG A 102 -2.88 -2.07 8.45
C ARG A 102 -4.32 -2.59 8.53
N ARG A 103 -5.18 -2.24 7.56
CA ARG A 103 -6.58 -2.66 7.55
C ARG A 103 -6.74 -4.14 7.19
N TYR A 104 -5.82 -4.69 6.39
CA TYR A 104 -5.84 -6.10 6.01
C TYR A 104 -5.77 -6.99 7.26
N PRO A 105 -6.60 -8.04 7.37
CA PRO A 105 -7.44 -8.65 6.33
C PRO A 105 -8.90 -8.19 6.30
N PHE A 106 -9.27 -7.11 7.00
CA PHE A 106 -10.65 -6.62 7.07
C PHE A 106 -10.90 -5.44 6.13
N VAL A 107 -12.12 -5.35 5.57
CA VAL A 107 -12.51 -4.27 4.66
C VAL A 107 -14.00 -3.95 4.81
N LEU A 108 -14.37 -2.70 4.54
CA LEU A 108 -15.78 -2.36 4.29
C LEU A 108 -16.07 -2.53 2.80
N ALA A 109 -17.03 -3.40 2.48
CA ALA A 109 -17.46 -3.64 1.12
C ALA A 109 -18.99 -3.59 1.03
N GLN A 110 -19.48 -3.14 -0.13
CA GLN A 110 -20.89 -3.22 -0.44
C GLN A 110 -21.18 -4.63 -0.94
N ILE A 111 -22.09 -5.33 -0.27
CA ILE A 111 -22.55 -6.65 -0.71
C ILE A 111 -23.80 -6.43 -1.57
N SER A 112 -23.94 -7.20 -2.64
CA SER A 112 -25.04 -7.10 -3.60
C SER A 112 -26.40 -6.92 -2.91
N ASN A 113 -27.14 -5.88 -3.33
CA ASN A 113 -28.47 -5.47 -2.83
C ASN A 113 -28.53 -4.79 -1.45
N GLU A 114 -27.41 -4.62 -0.75
CA GLU A 114 -27.39 -3.81 0.48
C GLU A 114 -27.06 -2.35 0.15
N LYS A 115 -27.79 -1.42 0.78
CA LYS A 115 -27.47 0.03 0.72
C LYS A 115 -26.31 0.40 1.63
N GLU A 116 -26.08 -0.40 2.67
CA GLU A 116 -25.05 -0.14 3.68
C GLU A 116 -23.79 -0.96 3.39
N LEU A 117 -22.65 -0.46 3.88
CA LEU A 117 -21.39 -1.18 3.79
C LEU A 117 -21.32 -2.20 4.92
N SER A 118 -20.96 -3.43 4.56
CA SER A 118 -20.79 -4.52 5.49
C SER A 118 -19.32 -4.77 5.75
N VAL A 119 -18.99 -5.16 6.98
CA VAL A 119 -17.62 -5.55 7.33
C VAL A 119 -17.36 -6.93 6.75
N CYS A 120 -16.35 -7.00 5.90
CA CYS A 120 -15.91 -8.21 5.23
C CYS A 120 -14.46 -8.51 5.63
N PHE A 121 -14.02 -9.73 5.36
CA PHE A 121 -12.65 -10.15 5.57
C PHE A 121 -12.17 -11.03 4.41
N ASP A 122 -10.85 -11.11 4.24
CA ASP A 122 -10.24 -12.08 3.32
C ASP A 122 -10.21 -13.47 3.96
N GLN A 123 -11.13 -14.35 3.56
CA GLN A 123 -11.22 -15.71 4.08
C GLN A 123 -9.98 -16.55 3.73
N GLN A 124 -9.30 -16.22 2.64
CA GLN A 124 -8.08 -16.90 2.19
C GLN A 124 -6.79 -16.23 2.69
N SER A 125 -6.88 -15.30 3.64
CA SER A 125 -5.71 -14.63 4.24
C SER A 125 -4.83 -15.56 5.09
N GLY A 126 -5.38 -16.69 5.56
CA GLY A 126 -4.72 -17.57 6.54
C GLY A 126 -4.65 -16.98 7.95
N MET A 127 -5.31 -15.83 8.20
CA MET A 127 -5.35 -15.15 9.50
C MET A 127 -6.56 -15.54 10.35
N PHE A 128 -7.41 -16.44 9.86
CA PHE A 128 -8.63 -16.85 10.55
C PHE A 128 -8.65 -18.36 10.76
N ASN A 129 -9.00 -18.78 11.98
CA ASN A 129 -9.11 -20.18 12.37
C ASN A 129 -10.02 -20.31 13.61
N GLU A 130 -10.33 -21.53 14.05
CA GLU A 130 -11.21 -21.75 15.23
C GLU A 130 -10.43 -22.13 16.51
N VAL A 131 -9.10 -22.18 16.46
CA VAL A 131 -8.25 -22.73 17.54
C VAL A 131 -7.59 -21.63 18.37
N ALA A 132 -6.87 -20.72 17.72
CA ALA A 132 -6.02 -19.73 18.36
C ALA A 132 -6.21 -18.33 17.77
N GLY A 133 -6.01 -17.31 18.62
CA GLY A 133 -6.16 -15.91 18.27
C GLY A 133 -7.26 -15.23 19.09
N THR A 134 -7.65 -14.05 18.65
CA THR A 134 -8.66 -13.20 19.30
C THR A 134 -10.04 -13.50 18.73
N GLU A 135 -11.03 -13.71 19.58
CA GLU A 135 -12.41 -13.96 19.17
C GLU A 135 -13.02 -12.75 18.46
N LEU A 136 -13.78 -12.99 17.38
CA LEU A 136 -14.54 -11.95 16.68
C LEU A 136 -15.88 -11.65 17.37
N PHE A 137 -16.44 -12.64 18.08
CA PHE A 137 -17.71 -12.56 18.80
C PHE A 137 -17.53 -13.03 20.25
N ASN A 138 -18.28 -12.44 21.16
CA ASN A 138 -18.38 -12.90 22.54
C ASN A 138 -19.24 -14.18 22.62
N SER A 139 -19.23 -14.85 23.78
CA SER A 139 -19.98 -16.10 24.00
C SER A 139 -21.51 -15.94 23.82
N ASP A 140 -22.05 -14.76 24.07
CA ASP A 140 -23.45 -14.38 23.84
C ASP A 140 -23.76 -14.01 22.37
N GLY A 141 -22.74 -14.03 21.51
CA GLY A 141 -22.79 -13.68 20.10
C GLY A 141 -22.77 -12.18 19.81
N SER A 142 -22.61 -11.30 20.79
CA SER A 142 -22.30 -9.89 20.52
C SER A 142 -20.92 -9.74 19.86
N ILE A 143 -20.67 -8.61 19.18
CA ILE A 143 -19.34 -8.32 18.62
C ILE A 143 -18.32 -8.19 19.75
N SER A 144 -17.12 -8.73 19.57
CA SER A 144 -16.06 -8.62 20.57
C SER A 144 -15.48 -7.19 20.61
N PRO A 145 -14.84 -6.77 21.71
CA PRO A 145 -14.14 -5.49 21.77
C PRO A 145 -13.08 -5.32 20.67
N PHE A 146 -12.44 -6.42 20.27
CA PHE A 146 -11.52 -6.45 19.14
C PHE A 146 -12.24 -6.08 17.83
N MET A 147 -13.39 -6.72 17.57
CA MET A 147 -14.16 -6.44 16.36
C MET A 147 -14.71 -5.01 16.34
N GLU A 148 -15.15 -4.46 17.48
CA GLU A 148 -15.54 -3.05 17.61
C GLU A 148 -14.41 -2.08 17.25
N GLU A 149 -13.18 -2.38 17.68
CA GLU A 149 -12.01 -1.59 17.33
C GLU A 149 -11.72 -1.65 15.83
N ARG A 150 -11.82 -2.85 15.23
CA ARG A 150 -11.64 -3.04 13.78
C ARG A 150 -12.71 -2.28 12.99
N ILE A 151 -13.98 -2.33 13.39
CA ILE A 151 -15.07 -1.57 12.76
C ILE A 151 -14.76 -0.07 12.79
N ARG A 152 -14.44 0.48 13.97
CA ARG A 152 -14.10 1.90 14.12
C ARG A 152 -12.91 2.31 13.27
N PHE A 153 -11.89 1.46 13.17
CA PHE A 153 -10.74 1.71 12.31
C PHE A 153 -11.13 1.78 10.83
N LEU A 154 -11.96 0.84 10.35
CA LEU A 154 -12.40 0.81 8.96
C LEU A 154 -13.30 2.00 8.60
N GLU A 155 -14.21 2.39 9.50
CA GLU A 155 -15.04 3.59 9.33
C GLU A 155 -14.19 4.87 9.29
N SER A 156 -13.23 4.99 10.21
CA SER A 156 -12.29 6.11 10.23
C SER A 156 -11.46 6.18 8.95
N PHE A 157 -10.99 5.04 8.45
CA PHE A 157 -10.27 4.94 7.18
C PHE A 157 -11.16 5.37 6.01
N LYS A 158 -12.42 4.91 5.94
CA LYS A 158 -13.38 5.32 4.90
C LYS A 158 -13.58 6.84 4.90
N ILE A 159 -13.84 7.43 6.07
CA ILE A 159 -14.05 8.89 6.21
C ILE A 159 -12.80 9.65 5.78
N ALA A 160 -11.61 9.15 6.14
CA ALA A 160 -10.34 9.76 5.74
C ALA A 160 -10.15 9.72 4.22
N MET A 161 -10.51 8.61 3.57
CA MET A 161 -10.48 8.50 2.10
C MET A 161 -11.48 9.44 1.43
N GLU A 162 -12.70 9.60 1.97
CA GLU A 162 -13.69 10.57 1.45
C GLU A 162 -13.18 12.01 1.53
N LYS A 163 -12.55 12.39 2.64
CA LYS A 163 -11.86 13.69 2.76
C LYS A 163 -10.70 13.84 1.77
N THR A 164 -10.02 12.74 1.48
CA THR A 164 -8.94 12.70 0.49
C THR A 164 -9.48 12.94 -0.92
N ALA A 165 -10.64 12.37 -1.27
CA ALA A 165 -11.30 12.69 -2.54
C ALA A 165 -11.66 14.18 -2.64
N ALA A 166 -12.25 14.78 -1.60
CA ALA A 166 -12.56 16.21 -1.62
C ALA A 166 -11.31 17.10 -1.78
N PHE A 167 -10.18 16.68 -1.21
CA PHE A 167 -8.89 17.33 -1.43
C PHE A 167 -8.42 17.22 -2.89
N ILE A 168 -8.46 16.00 -3.45
CA ILE A 168 -8.09 15.72 -4.83
C ILE A 168 -8.99 16.49 -5.81
N ASP A 169 -10.31 16.51 -5.59
CA ASP A 169 -11.26 17.26 -6.40
C ASP A 169 -10.90 18.75 -6.43
N ALA A 170 -10.50 19.34 -5.29
CA ALA A 170 -10.05 20.72 -5.25
C ALA A 170 -8.75 20.95 -6.06
N LEU A 171 -7.82 19.99 -6.11
CA LEU A 171 -6.64 20.07 -6.96
C LEU A 171 -7.01 20.01 -8.44
N VAL A 172 -7.93 19.12 -8.81
CA VAL A 172 -8.41 18.96 -10.19
C VAL A 172 -9.18 20.20 -10.65
N ASP A 173 -10.09 20.73 -9.84
CA ASP A 173 -10.89 21.94 -10.13
C ASP A 173 -10.01 23.18 -10.34
N MET A 174 -8.87 23.25 -9.66
CA MET A 174 -7.89 24.33 -9.79
C MET A 174 -6.81 24.04 -10.85
N ASP A 175 -6.95 22.95 -11.60
CA ASP A 175 -5.99 22.48 -12.62
C ASP A 175 -4.55 22.29 -12.07
N LEU A 176 -4.42 21.93 -10.79
CA LEU A 176 -3.12 21.84 -10.11
C LEU A 176 -2.36 20.53 -10.36
N LEU A 177 -2.96 19.54 -11.05
CA LEU A 177 -2.31 18.26 -11.29
C LEU A 177 -1.70 18.20 -12.68
N SER A 178 -0.42 17.83 -12.74
CA SER A 178 0.30 17.58 -13.99
C SER A 178 0.73 16.12 -14.05
N GLN A 179 0.49 15.48 -15.20
CA GLN A 179 0.99 14.13 -15.47
C GLN A 179 2.51 14.18 -15.58
N LYS A 180 3.19 13.24 -14.94
CA LYS A 180 4.64 13.08 -15.03
C LYS A 180 4.98 11.64 -15.39
N SER A 181 6.17 11.49 -15.95
CA SER A 181 6.87 10.23 -16.05
C SER A 181 8.28 10.44 -15.54
N ILE A 182 8.82 9.43 -14.89
CA ILE A 182 10.19 9.48 -14.38
C ILE A 182 10.90 8.23 -14.85
N ASN A 183 12.03 8.46 -15.50
CA ASN A 183 13.03 7.44 -15.74
C ASN A 183 14.17 7.71 -14.76
N VAL A 184 14.17 6.97 -13.65
CA VAL A 184 15.23 7.09 -12.66
C VAL A 184 16.35 6.15 -13.06
N LYS A 185 17.56 6.68 -13.24
CA LYS A 185 18.78 5.88 -13.36
C LYS A 185 19.68 6.14 -12.17
N ASN A 186 20.19 5.09 -11.53
CA ASN A 186 21.26 5.25 -10.53
C ASN A 186 22.64 5.15 -11.20
N ASP A 187 23.69 5.52 -10.46
CA ASP A 187 25.10 5.47 -10.91
C ASP A 187 25.59 4.04 -11.20
N LYS A 188 24.84 3.03 -10.77
CA LYS A 188 25.11 1.60 -11.00
C LYS A 188 24.37 1.04 -12.23
N GLY A 189 23.72 1.90 -13.03
CA GLY A 189 23.02 1.52 -14.26
C GLY A 189 21.61 0.94 -14.05
N LEU A 190 21.08 0.92 -12.82
CA LEU A 190 19.71 0.53 -12.55
C LEU A 190 18.77 1.60 -13.11
N SER A 191 17.85 1.22 -13.98
CA SER A 191 16.80 2.10 -14.46
C SER A 191 15.43 1.62 -13.99
N ALA A 192 14.65 2.51 -13.39
CA ALA A 192 13.23 2.30 -13.13
C ALA A 192 12.42 3.36 -13.88
N GLN A 193 11.35 2.93 -14.54
CA GLN A 193 10.45 3.80 -15.25
C GLN A 193 9.08 3.77 -14.57
N LEU A 194 8.71 4.91 -13.99
CA LEU A 194 7.38 5.14 -13.46
C LEU A 194 6.64 6.06 -14.43
N GLU A 195 5.51 5.62 -14.94
CA GLU A 195 4.68 6.37 -15.87
C GLU A 195 3.27 6.51 -15.33
N HIS A 196 2.48 7.36 -15.97
CA HIS A 196 1.04 7.49 -15.71
C HIS A 196 0.71 7.82 -14.25
N PHE A 197 1.47 8.73 -13.66
CA PHE A 197 1.15 9.31 -12.36
C PHE A 197 1.10 10.83 -12.44
N TRP A 198 0.44 11.43 -11.45
CA TRP A 198 0.21 12.87 -11.35
C TRP A 198 0.80 13.39 -10.05
N VAL A 199 1.29 14.62 -10.11
CA VAL A 199 1.78 15.39 -8.96
C VAL A 199 1.22 16.80 -9.04
N VAL A 200 1.21 17.49 -7.90
CA VAL A 200 0.95 18.94 -7.89
C VAL A 200 2.00 19.66 -8.73
N ASP A 201 1.55 20.53 -9.61
CA ASP A 201 2.37 21.40 -10.42
C ASP A 201 2.69 22.70 -9.66
N GLU A 202 3.96 22.87 -9.30
CA GLU A 202 4.42 24.05 -8.53
C GLU A 202 4.26 25.36 -9.29
N GLU A 203 4.41 25.36 -10.61
CA GLU A 203 4.26 26.57 -11.42
C GLU A 203 2.80 27.03 -11.40
N LYS A 204 1.85 26.09 -11.55
CA LYS A 204 0.42 26.39 -11.44
C LYS A 204 0.02 26.79 -10.02
N LEU A 205 0.58 26.14 -9.00
CA LEU A 205 0.37 26.48 -7.59
C LEU A 205 0.80 27.93 -7.30
N ASN A 206 1.97 28.33 -7.79
CA ASN A 206 2.51 29.69 -7.60
C ASN A 206 1.71 30.77 -8.34
N LYS A 207 0.93 30.40 -9.36
CA LYS A 207 0.07 31.30 -10.14
C LYS A 207 -1.36 31.40 -9.60
N LEU A 208 -1.70 30.70 -8.51
CA LEU A 208 -3.03 30.78 -7.91
C LEU A 208 -3.35 32.21 -7.46
N SER A 209 -4.60 32.61 -7.68
CA SER A 209 -5.12 33.86 -7.15
C SER A 209 -5.22 33.84 -5.62
N ALA A 210 -5.24 35.02 -5.00
CA ALA A 210 -5.41 35.15 -3.56
C ALA A 210 -6.68 34.45 -3.03
N SER A 211 -7.78 34.47 -3.79
CA SER A 211 -9.03 33.80 -3.41
C SER A 211 -8.92 32.27 -3.46
N GLN A 212 -8.23 31.72 -4.46
CA GLN A 212 -7.95 30.28 -4.54
C GLN A 212 -7.04 29.81 -3.39
N LEU A 213 -5.97 30.56 -3.10
CA LEU A 213 -5.09 30.29 -1.96
C LEU A 213 -5.85 30.35 -0.63
N ALA A 214 -6.70 31.35 -0.43
CA ALA A 214 -7.54 31.46 0.76
C ALA A 214 -8.51 30.26 0.90
N LYS A 215 -9.06 29.75 -0.21
CA LYS A 215 -9.90 28.54 -0.23
C LYS A 215 -9.10 27.31 0.19
N LEU A 216 -7.90 27.11 -0.35
CA LEU A 216 -7.03 25.99 0.03
C LEU A 216 -6.63 26.05 1.51
N HIS A 217 -6.26 27.24 2.00
CA HIS A 217 -5.92 27.46 3.41
C HIS A 217 -7.09 27.17 4.35
N LYS A 218 -8.28 27.72 4.06
CA LYS A 218 -9.48 27.54 4.89
C LYS A 218 -9.91 26.08 5.01
N ASN A 219 -9.70 25.29 3.95
CA ASN A 219 -9.99 23.86 3.93
C ASN A 219 -8.86 22.98 4.50
N GLY A 220 -7.74 23.58 4.92
CA GLY A 220 -6.57 22.85 5.43
C GLY A 220 -5.76 22.10 4.35
N PHE A 221 -6.00 22.40 3.07
CA PHE A 221 -5.39 21.69 1.95
C PHE A 221 -3.97 22.16 1.63
N LEU A 222 -3.62 23.39 1.99
CA LEU A 222 -2.30 23.94 1.68
C LEU A 222 -1.15 23.14 2.34
N GLY A 223 -1.34 22.71 3.60
CA GLY A 223 -0.35 21.86 4.28
C GLY A 223 -0.21 20.47 3.64
N LEU A 224 -1.31 19.91 3.12
CA LEU A 224 -1.31 18.63 2.41
C LEU A 224 -0.57 18.73 1.08
N ILE A 225 -0.72 19.85 0.36
CA ILE A 225 0.01 20.12 -0.89
C ILE A 225 1.51 20.15 -0.61
N PHE A 226 1.96 20.87 0.41
CA PHE A 226 3.39 20.92 0.73
C PHE A 226 3.93 19.58 1.23
N ALA A 227 3.17 18.83 2.03
CA ALA A 227 3.56 17.46 2.40
C ALA A 227 3.72 16.56 1.16
N HIS A 228 2.80 16.64 0.21
CA HIS A 228 2.91 15.97 -1.10
C HIS A 228 4.17 16.39 -1.85
N LEU A 229 4.42 17.69 -2.03
CA LEU A 229 5.60 18.20 -2.75
C LEU A 229 6.91 17.73 -2.09
N MET A 230 7.00 17.82 -0.77
CA MET A 230 8.15 17.32 -0.02
C MET A 230 8.36 15.82 -0.25
N SER A 231 7.28 15.04 -0.20
CA SER A 231 7.32 13.58 -0.39
C SER A 231 7.94 13.15 -1.73
N THR A 232 7.83 13.98 -2.78
CA THR A 232 8.38 13.64 -4.11
C THR A 232 9.89 13.44 -4.08
N HIS A 233 10.61 14.04 -3.13
CA HIS A 233 12.05 13.83 -2.94
C HIS A 233 12.40 12.40 -2.53
N ASN A 234 11.44 11.64 -1.98
CA ASN A 234 11.63 10.22 -1.64
C ASN A 234 11.73 9.32 -2.87
N LEU A 235 11.56 9.83 -4.09
CA LEU A 235 11.77 9.04 -5.32
C LEU A 235 13.22 8.54 -5.42
N LEU A 236 14.18 9.32 -4.93
CA LEU A 236 15.59 8.90 -4.84
C LEU A 236 15.81 7.86 -3.73
N LYS A 237 15.06 7.95 -2.63
CA LYS A 237 15.09 7.00 -1.51
C LYS A 237 14.65 5.61 -1.98
N ILE A 238 13.51 5.51 -2.66
CA ILE A 238 13.01 4.22 -3.16
C ILE A 238 13.90 3.61 -4.26
N LEU A 239 14.56 4.43 -5.09
CA LEU A 239 15.58 3.94 -6.02
C LEU A 239 16.75 3.29 -5.29
N SER A 240 17.22 3.92 -4.21
CA SER A 240 18.30 3.39 -3.39
C SER A 240 17.90 2.05 -2.76
N LEU A 241 16.67 1.95 -2.24
CA LEU A 241 16.11 0.69 -1.71
C LEU A 241 16.09 -0.43 -2.76
N LYS A 242 15.64 -0.13 -3.98
CA LYS A 242 15.63 -1.10 -5.09
C LYS A 242 17.03 -1.64 -5.37
N SER A 243 17.99 -0.73 -5.38
CA SER A 243 19.40 -1.04 -5.65
C SER A 243 19.98 -1.96 -4.59
N GLU A 244 19.73 -1.67 -3.31
CA GLU A 244 20.13 -2.51 -2.17
C GLU A 244 19.56 -3.92 -2.29
N LYS A 245 18.26 -4.04 -2.56
CA LYS A 245 17.55 -5.32 -2.67
C LYS A 245 18.08 -6.21 -3.79
N GLN A 246 18.47 -5.63 -4.92
CA GLN A 246 19.08 -6.40 -6.02
C GLN A 246 20.48 -6.89 -5.67
N MET A 247 21.29 -6.08 -4.98
CA MET A 247 22.63 -6.50 -4.54
C MET A 247 22.54 -7.68 -3.56
N THR A 248 21.65 -7.62 -2.57
CA THR A 248 21.44 -8.73 -1.62
C THR A 248 20.98 -10.00 -2.32
N ASN A 249 20.06 -9.89 -3.30
CA ASN A 249 19.60 -11.04 -4.07
C ASN A 249 20.72 -11.68 -4.89
N HIS A 250 21.62 -10.88 -5.48
CA HIS A 250 22.77 -11.38 -6.23
C HIS A 250 23.80 -12.09 -5.33
N GLU A 251 24.09 -11.55 -4.15
CA GLU A 251 25.01 -12.14 -3.17
C GLU A 251 24.47 -13.46 -2.61
N GLU A 252 23.18 -13.53 -2.30
CA GLU A 252 22.51 -14.76 -1.85
C GLU A 252 22.54 -15.84 -2.94
N GLN A 253 22.25 -15.48 -4.20
CA GLN A 253 22.33 -16.43 -5.33
C GLN A 253 23.76 -16.91 -5.61
N ALA A 254 24.76 -16.04 -5.47
CA ALA A 254 26.17 -16.42 -5.63
C ALA A 254 26.64 -17.36 -4.50
N SER A 255 26.20 -17.12 -3.26
CA SER A 255 26.51 -17.95 -2.10
C SER A 255 25.86 -19.33 -2.18
N GLN A 256 24.61 -19.42 -2.67
CA GLN A 256 23.92 -20.70 -2.90
C GLN A 256 24.55 -21.52 -4.03
N LYS A 257 24.98 -20.89 -5.13
CA LYS A 257 25.71 -21.57 -6.22
C LYS A 257 27.07 -22.11 -5.77
N ASN A 258 27.81 -21.35 -4.96
CA ASN A 258 29.10 -21.79 -4.41
C ASN A 258 28.96 -22.86 -3.32
N GLY A 259 27.83 -22.94 -2.63
CA GLY A 259 27.50 -24.01 -1.69
C GLY A 259 27.18 -25.34 -2.38
N HIS A 260 26.52 -25.31 -3.54
CA HIS A 260 26.21 -26.53 -4.31
C HIS A 260 27.45 -27.15 -4.97
N ASN A 261 28.43 -26.33 -5.36
CA ASN A 261 29.66 -26.78 -6.04
C ASN A 261 30.71 -27.42 -5.10
N LYS A 262 30.49 -27.41 -3.77
CA LYS A 262 31.41 -28.04 -2.80
C LYS A 262 31.03 -29.49 -2.44
N ASN A 263 29.91 -30.03 -2.93
CA ASN A 263 29.46 -31.39 -2.61
C ASN A 263 29.68 -32.44 -3.73
N GLU A 264 30.21 -32.06 -4.89
CA GLU A 264 30.66 -33.04 -5.90
C GLU A 264 32.17 -33.29 -5.75
N LYS A 265 32.54 -34.19 -4.82
CA LYS A 265 33.86 -34.82 -4.86
C LYS A 265 33.92 -35.75 -6.08
N PRO A 266 35.00 -35.71 -6.89
CA PRO A 266 35.17 -36.68 -7.96
C PRO A 266 35.40 -38.07 -7.33
N LYS A 267 34.53 -39.04 -7.64
CA LYS A 267 34.79 -40.45 -7.32
C LYS A 267 36.02 -40.89 -8.10
N ASN A 268 37.14 -40.97 -7.40
CA ASN A 268 38.38 -41.51 -7.92
C ASN A 268 38.14 -42.98 -8.30
N LYS A 269 38.46 -43.32 -9.56
CA LYS A 269 38.56 -44.69 -10.03
C LYS A 269 39.81 -45.31 -9.39
N GLU A 270 39.62 -46.23 -8.46
CA GLU A 270 40.64 -47.22 -8.12
C GLU A 270 40.31 -48.52 -8.86
N ALA A 271 41.29 -48.96 -9.63
CA ALA A 271 41.32 -50.23 -10.34
C ALA A 271 41.65 -51.38 -9.39
N LEU A 272 41.16 -52.59 -9.68
CA LEU A 272 41.88 -53.83 -9.35
C LEU A 272 41.33 -55.01 -10.15
N ASN A 273 42.27 -55.65 -10.86
CA ASN A 273 42.34 -57.04 -11.36
C ASN A 273 41.18 -57.65 -12.15
#